data_AF-A0A182GRW7-F1
#
_entry.id   AF-A0A182GRW7-F1
#
_cell.length_a   1.000
_cell.length_b   1.000
_cell.length_c   1.000
_cell.angle_alpha   90.00
_cell.angle_beta   90.00
_cell.angle_gamma   90.00
#
_symmetry.space_group_name_H-M   'P 1'
#
loop_
_entity.id
_entity.type
_entity.pdbx_description
1 polymer ?
#
loop_
_entity_poly.entity_id
_entity_poly.type
_entity_poly.pdbx_seq_one_letter_code
_entity_poly.pdbx_strand_id
1 'polypeptide(L)'
;MLTLLSELRFWSTKEDILVKDTDLGAVKYFEKKSENAKSIYSEGKRHYFESRGCKWNVDNKKPNRLRNALKLLEEELKQRRVVFCKWRNNVILQLMLSNGLLIHIFINPFNGDINRIYFDKYFIGKLISEQITDVIITQSHILISYNENQITFVHLQKPTSRKNNLEKITLMDPKIYNVIIGGPTTRKIPKHLVCSSSQEMVIVWTKSSQNEVYPWRPTVKDQDRANLHVYKLNGAKMELLCYYWTEYDPISVDFSLMNGFQVHSGDVTIDSCIYQIHKTKMRRVAVTSIPLQTQVCCNAFSPDHEKLMLGCIDGSVVLFDEGRGITHLVKAAFIPTFVSWHSDSSVVMIANEKGQLQCFDIALSCVRTQLMSEDVVPSSILDLSNYFAHPSNLAKLCWSKKPEITEHFEKNAITDCFLLLAFENGPLGCVRFVGGTGLKGDVHTSGLTADVLIHKYISLNQVEKAINILLSLNWDTYGAMCLLSLHRIANYIFKQPLGTERELQLQKALGSFLVPVKPLCYETEVEFGDQVNDITLRFFHYLLRNKSYNKAFSLAIDINDADLFLKLHDKAKTDGDVELAKEALKKVDVINRICTDRSDSEREYFGIVFLFDVQPILFRFFESLCEV
;
A
#
# COMPACT_ATOMS: atom_id res chain seq x y z
N MET A 1 14.92 -9.43 -14.33
CA MET A 1 14.01 -9.34 -13.17
C MET A 1 14.10 -7.93 -12.63
N LEU A 2 12.97 -7.33 -12.27
CA LEU A 2 12.92 -5.97 -11.74
C LEU A 2 13.78 -5.82 -10.49
N THR A 3 14.62 -4.79 -10.46
CA THR A 3 15.45 -4.40 -9.32
C THR A 3 15.18 -2.94 -8.97
N LEU A 4 14.93 -2.68 -7.69
CA LEU A 4 14.87 -1.33 -7.11
C LEU A 4 16.21 -1.01 -6.45
N LEU A 5 16.81 0.10 -6.89
CA LEU A 5 17.97 0.65 -6.20
C LEU A 5 17.52 1.28 -4.88
N SER A 6 18.34 1.15 -3.85
CA SER A 6 18.04 1.62 -2.52
C SER A 6 19.24 2.26 -1.84
N GLU A 7 18.95 3.20 -0.96
CA GLU A 7 19.91 3.83 -0.05
C GLU A 7 19.40 3.70 1.38
N LEU A 8 20.24 3.30 2.30
CA LEU A 8 19.97 3.12 3.72
C LEU A 8 20.73 4.17 4.53
N ARG A 9 20.01 4.84 5.43
CA ARG A 9 20.59 5.79 6.38
C ARG A 9 20.26 5.39 7.79
N PHE A 10 21.29 5.15 8.58
CA PHE A 10 21.13 5.04 10.02
C PHE A 10 21.17 6.45 10.63
N TRP A 11 20.09 6.83 11.28
CA TRP A 11 20.01 8.05 12.07
C TRP A 11 20.71 7.84 13.41
N SER A 12 22.03 7.69 13.33
CA SER A 12 22.85 7.34 14.48
C SER A 12 24.31 7.72 14.26
N THR A 13 25.00 7.95 15.37
CA THR A 13 26.47 8.10 15.46
C THR A 13 27.14 6.91 16.15
N LYS A 14 26.40 5.86 16.51
CA LYS A 14 26.96 4.73 17.27
C LYS A 14 27.97 3.93 16.43
N GLU A 15 29.01 3.45 17.10
CA GLU A 15 30.09 2.67 16.48
C GLU A 15 29.73 1.20 16.23
N ASP A 16 28.75 0.66 16.96
CA ASP A 16 28.21 -0.70 16.81
C ASP A 16 27.48 -0.93 15.47
N ILE A 17 27.22 0.13 14.71
CA ILE A 17 26.72 0.06 13.34
C ILE A 17 27.92 -0.03 12.39
N LEU A 18 28.13 -1.21 11.84
CA LEU A 18 29.26 -1.60 11.00
C LEU A 18 28.94 -1.34 9.53
N VAL A 19 29.20 -0.12 9.06
CA VAL A 19 29.07 0.22 7.64
C VAL A 19 30.46 0.20 6.99
N LYS A 20 30.65 -0.64 5.97
CA LYS A 20 31.91 -0.72 5.21
C LYS A 20 32.13 0.55 4.38
N ASP A 21 33.40 0.92 4.17
CA ASP A 21 33.76 2.07 3.33
C ASP A 21 33.42 1.85 1.85
N THR A 22 33.38 0.60 1.37
CA THR A 22 33.00 0.23 -0.02
C THR A 22 31.49 0.17 -0.26
N ASP A 23 30.70 0.20 0.81
CA ASP A 23 29.24 0.21 0.71
C ASP A 23 28.75 1.66 0.57
N LEU A 24 28.52 2.12 -0.65
CA LEU A 24 28.03 3.48 -0.93
C LEU A 24 26.53 3.66 -0.68
N GLY A 25 25.84 2.59 -0.31
CA GLY A 25 24.38 2.50 -0.24
C GLY A 25 23.91 2.64 1.18
N ALA A 26 24.75 2.27 2.15
CA ALA A 26 24.52 2.51 3.56
C ALA A 26 25.41 3.63 4.12
N VAL A 27 24.83 4.48 4.97
CA VAL A 27 25.58 5.52 5.70
C VAL A 27 25.02 5.75 7.10
N LYS A 28 25.90 6.18 8.00
CA LYS A 28 25.55 6.71 9.33
C LYS A 28 26.24 8.05 9.52
N TYR A 29 25.87 8.80 10.56
CA TYR A 29 26.54 10.06 10.85
C TYR A 29 27.90 9.83 11.51
N PHE A 30 28.89 10.65 11.16
CA PHE A 30 30.24 10.60 11.74
C PHE A 30 30.49 11.75 12.71
N GLU A 31 31.38 11.51 13.69
CA GLU A 31 31.88 12.55 14.58
C GLU A 31 33.22 13.08 14.07
N LYS A 32 33.40 14.41 14.06
CA LYS A 32 34.66 15.05 13.63
C LYS A 32 35.94 14.53 14.33
N LYS A 33 35.83 13.90 15.52
CA LYS A 33 36.97 13.36 16.27
C LYS A 33 37.37 11.94 15.82
N SER A 34 36.48 11.18 15.20
CA SER A 34 36.77 9.83 14.69
C SER A 34 37.42 9.86 13.30
N GLU A 35 37.75 11.04 12.78
CA GLU A 35 38.32 11.27 11.44
C GLU A 35 39.84 11.04 11.34
N ASN A 36 40.52 10.59 12.41
CA ASN A 36 41.98 10.58 12.47
C ASN A 36 42.66 9.35 11.81
N ALA A 37 41.90 8.39 11.29
CA ALA A 37 42.44 7.25 10.52
C ALA A 37 41.60 7.05 9.25
N LYS A 38 41.89 7.82 8.18
CA LYS A 38 41.13 7.75 6.93
C LYS A 38 41.80 6.82 5.92
N SER A 39 41.09 5.76 5.55
CA SER A 39 41.32 5.05 4.28
C SER A 39 40.91 5.94 3.11
N ILE A 40 41.56 5.79 1.95
CA ILE A 40 41.19 6.48 0.69
C ILE A 40 39.70 6.24 0.36
N TYR A 41 39.20 5.03 0.62
CA TYR A 41 37.80 4.66 0.43
C TYR A 41 36.85 5.45 1.33
N SER A 42 37.23 5.73 2.58
CA SER A 42 36.44 6.50 3.53
C SER A 42 36.29 7.97 3.09
N GLU A 43 37.36 8.57 2.56
CA GLU A 43 37.35 9.92 2.02
C GLU A 43 36.53 10.01 0.72
N GLY A 44 36.69 9.03 -0.18
CA GLY A 44 35.87 8.90 -1.39
C GLY A 44 34.38 8.79 -1.07
N LYS A 45 34.02 7.96 -0.10
CA LYS A 45 32.64 7.81 0.37
C LYS A 45 32.11 9.12 0.96
N ARG A 46 32.89 9.83 1.77
CA ARG A 46 32.49 11.15 2.28
C ARG A 46 32.19 12.13 1.14
N HIS A 47 33.10 12.26 0.17
CA HIS A 47 32.92 13.17 -0.97
C HIS A 47 31.70 12.79 -1.81
N TYR A 48 31.45 11.49 -1.99
CA TYR A 48 30.26 10.96 -2.66
C TYR A 48 28.96 11.45 -2.00
N PHE A 49 28.84 11.34 -0.68
CA PHE A 49 27.65 11.80 0.04
C PHE A 49 27.54 13.32 0.08
N GLU A 50 28.63 14.05 0.36
CA GLU A 50 28.64 15.51 0.42
C GLU A 50 28.28 16.14 -0.94
N SER A 51 28.78 15.59 -2.06
CA SER A 51 28.45 16.06 -3.41
C SER A 51 26.97 15.89 -3.79
N ARG A 52 26.26 14.97 -3.11
CA ARG A 52 24.81 14.76 -3.24
C ARG A 52 24.00 15.52 -2.18
N GLY A 53 24.62 16.47 -1.49
CA GLY A 53 23.98 17.30 -0.48
C GLY A 53 23.64 16.55 0.82
N CYS A 54 24.23 15.39 1.05
CA CYS A 54 24.01 14.61 2.27
C CYS A 54 24.93 15.07 3.40
N LYS A 55 24.43 15.03 4.63
CA LYS A 55 25.21 15.39 5.83
C LYS A 55 26.08 14.22 6.25
N TRP A 56 27.38 14.34 6.08
CA TRP A 56 28.35 13.38 6.63
C TRP A 56 28.53 13.54 8.15
N ASN A 57 28.71 14.79 8.57
CA ASN A 57 28.92 15.16 9.96
C ASN A 57 27.70 15.89 10.51
N VAL A 58 27.29 15.55 11.73
CA VAL A 58 26.22 16.28 12.42
C VAL A 58 26.81 17.46 13.18
N ASP A 59 26.37 18.67 12.84
CA ASP A 59 26.81 19.90 13.47
C ASP A 59 25.98 20.24 14.73
N ASN A 60 26.61 20.95 15.67
CA ASN A 60 25.97 21.42 16.90
C ASN A 60 25.66 22.93 16.86
N LYS A 61 25.55 23.50 15.65
CA LYS A 61 25.28 24.93 15.46
C LYS A 61 23.86 25.28 15.95
N LYS A 62 23.71 26.45 16.57
CA LYS A 62 22.39 27.02 16.86
C LYS A 62 21.64 27.26 15.53
N PRO A 63 20.30 27.14 15.51
CA PRO A 63 19.40 26.89 16.63
C PRO A 63 19.18 25.41 16.98
N ASN A 64 19.50 24.47 16.08
CA ASN A 64 19.02 23.08 16.21
C ASN A 64 19.87 22.19 17.12
N ARG A 65 21.18 22.46 17.30
CA ARG A 65 22.09 21.63 18.13
C ARG A 65 21.94 20.12 17.85
N LEU A 66 21.91 19.77 16.56
CA LEU A 66 21.45 18.46 16.11
C LEU A 66 22.27 17.30 16.68
N ARG A 67 23.59 17.50 16.87
CA ARG A 67 24.45 16.47 17.46
C ARG A 67 24.01 16.08 18.88
N ASN A 68 23.74 17.07 19.74
CA ASN A 68 23.29 16.79 21.10
C ASN A 68 21.89 16.18 21.11
N ALA A 69 21.02 16.63 20.21
CA ALA A 69 19.67 16.10 20.09
C ALA A 69 19.67 14.63 19.61
N LEU A 70 20.57 14.28 18.69
CA LEU A 70 20.73 12.90 18.22
C LEU A 70 21.26 11.98 19.32
N LYS A 71 22.27 12.41 20.08
CA LYS A 71 22.77 11.64 21.24
C LYS A 71 21.68 11.42 22.29
N LEU A 72 20.92 12.47 22.60
CA LEU A 72 19.79 12.34 23.52
C LEU A 72 18.74 11.36 22.99
N LEU A 73 18.44 11.38 21.69
CA LEU A 73 17.54 10.41 21.06
C LEU A 73 18.06 8.97 21.22
N GLU A 74 19.35 8.73 20.98
CA GLU A 74 19.97 7.41 21.13
C GLU A 74 19.94 6.90 22.58
N GLU A 75 20.22 7.77 23.56
CA GLU A 75 20.13 7.45 24.99
C GLU A 75 18.70 7.09 25.40
N GLU A 76 17.73 7.89 24.95
CA GLU A 76 16.31 7.70 25.21
C GLU A 76 15.77 6.41 24.60
N LEU A 77 16.13 6.11 23.34
CA LEU A 77 15.75 4.86 22.67
C LEU A 77 16.38 3.63 23.36
N LYS A 78 17.61 3.76 23.88
CA LYS A 78 18.29 2.65 24.58
C LYS A 78 17.60 2.30 25.91
N GLN A 79 17.03 3.29 26.59
CA GLN A 79 16.42 3.10 27.91
C GLN A 79 14.93 2.76 27.86
N ARG A 80 14.23 3.14 26.78
CA ARG A 80 12.77 3.14 26.74
C ARG A 80 12.25 2.57 25.43
N ARG A 81 11.17 1.79 25.54
CA ARG A 81 10.48 1.21 24.37
C ARG A 81 9.73 2.30 23.60
N VAL A 82 9.78 2.21 22.27
CA VAL A 82 8.93 3.00 21.37
C VAL A 82 7.52 2.41 21.40
N VAL A 83 6.54 3.19 21.85
CA VAL A 83 5.12 2.78 21.94
C VAL A 83 4.26 3.31 20.81
N PHE A 84 4.69 4.40 20.18
CA PHE A 84 4.04 5.00 19.01
C PHE A 84 5.10 5.38 17.98
N CYS A 85 4.81 5.14 16.70
CA CYS A 85 5.68 5.50 15.59
C CYS A 85 4.84 5.72 14.33
N LYS A 86 4.72 6.97 13.88
CA LYS A 86 3.93 7.31 12.68
C LYS A 86 4.48 8.54 11.97
N TRP A 87 4.47 8.51 10.65
CA TRP A 87 4.70 9.69 9.82
C TRP A 87 3.48 10.62 9.90
N ARG A 88 3.68 11.85 10.39
CA ARG A 88 2.64 12.88 10.40
C ARG A 88 2.36 13.38 8.98
N ASN A 89 3.44 13.60 8.23
CA ASN A 89 3.47 13.98 6.83
C ASN A 89 4.73 13.38 6.16
N ASN A 90 5.08 13.87 4.98
CA ASN A 90 6.27 13.48 4.21
C ASN A 90 7.62 13.87 4.85
N VAL A 91 7.64 14.72 5.88
CA VAL A 91 8.89 15.28 6.46
C VAL A 91 9.01 15.15 7.98
N ILE A 92 7.92 14.84 8.69
CA ILE A 92 7.87 14.76 10.14
C ILE A 92 7.50 13.34 10.55
N LEU A 93 8.43 12.68 11.22
CA LEU A 93 8.18 11.46 11.96
C LEU A 93 7.84 11.80 13.43
N GLN A 94 6.81 11.15 13.97
CA GLN A 94 6.44 11.24 15.38
C GLN A 94 6.68 9.91 16.08
N LEU A 95 7.33 9.97 17.24
CA LEU A 95 7.58 8.83 18.12
C LEU A 95 7.11 9.17 19.53
N MET A 96 6.54 8.20 20.24
CA MET A 96 6.30 8.31 21.68
C MET A 96 7.01 7.16 22.38
N LEU A 97 7.72 7.46 23.46
CA LEU A 97 8.35 6.46 24.31
C LEU A 97 7.43 6.07 25.48
N SER A 98 7.72 4.94 26.11
CA SER A 98 6.90 4.36 27.20
C SER A 98 6.67 5.29 28.38
N ASN A 99 7.57 6.23 28.65
CA ASN A 99 7.44 7.22 29.72
C ASN A 99 6.61 8.47 29.34
N GLY A 100 6.10 8.51 28.11
CA GLY A 100 5.34 9.64 27.58
C GLY A 100 6.16 10.73 26.88
N LEU A 101 7.48 10.56 26.70
CA LEU A 101 8.26 11.50 25.89
C LEU A 101 7.81 11.45 24.43
N LEU A 102 7.30 12.57 23.91
CA LEU A 102 6.94 12.70 22.50
C LEU A 102 8.10 13.34 21.73
N ILE A 103 8.54 12.68 20.66
CA ILE A 103 9.68 13.06 19.86
C ILE A 103 9.21 13.30 18.43
N HIS A 104 9.62 14.42 17.86
CA HIS A 104 9.38 14.75 16.46
C HIS A 104 10.72 14.88 15.73
N ILE A 105 10.89 14.08 14.69
CA ILE A 105 12.09 14.08 13.85
C ILE A 105 11.71 14.70 12.51
N PHE A 106 12.35 15.81 12.18
CA PHE A 106 12.22 16.49 10.90
C PHE A 106 13.32 16.02 9.98
N ILE A 107 12.93 15.54 8.81
CA ILE A 107 13.86 15.09 7.77
C ILE A 107 13.86 16.04 6.59
N ASN A 108 14.92 15.98 5.80
CA ASN A 108 14.95 16.54 4.46
C ASN A 108 14.18 15.59 3.52
N PRO A 109 13.16 16.05 2.79
CA PRO A 109 12.34 15.21 1.91
C PRO A 109 13.10 14.59 0.73
N PHE A 110 14.31 15.06 0.39
CA PHE A 110 15.05 14.59 -0.78
C PHE A 110 16.09 13.53 -0.46
N ASN A 111 16.78 13.69 0.66
CA ASN A 111 17.86 12.79 1.06
C ASN A 111 17.57 12.03 2.35
N GLY A 112 16.50 12.35 3.09
CA GLY A 112 16.15 11.66 4.33
C GLY A 112 17.05 12.01 5.52
N ASP A 113 17.90 13.03 5.42
CA ASP A 113 18.75 13.48 6.53
C ASP A 113 17.94 14.19 7.60
N ILE A 114 18.34 14.02 8.86
CA ILE A 114 17.72 14.75 9.95
C ILE A 114 18.11 16.23 9.88
N ASN A 115 17.10 17.09 9.90
CA ASN A 115 17.24 18.54 10.00
C ASN A 115 17.13 19.02 11.45
N ARG A 116 16.18 18.44 12.20
CA ARG A 116 15.89 18.84 13.57
C ARG A 116 15.22 17.71 14.32
N ILE A 117 15.52 17.57 15.61
CA ILE A 117 14.78 16.72 16.55
C ILE A 117 14.18 17.62 17.61
N TYR A 118 12.91 17.43 17.90
CA TYR A 118 12.17 18.17 18.92
C TYR A 118 11.61 17.19 19.96
N PHE A 119 11.78 17.53 21.23
CA PHE A 119 11.36 16.72 22.37
C PHE A 119 10.28 17.47 23.15
N ASP A 120 9.09 16.89 23.25
CA ASP A 120 7.99 17.39 24.06
C ASP A 120 7.80 16.49 25.30
N LYS A 121 7.97 17.10 26.47
CA LYS A 121 7.92 16.42 27.77
C LYS A 121 6.54 16.52 28.44
N TYR A 122 5.52 17.04 27.75
CA TYR A 122 4.23 17.37 28.37
C TYR A 122 3.58 16.20 29.12
N PHE A 123 3.70 14.97 28.62
CA PHE A 123 3.10 13.77 29.22
C PHE A 123 3.94 13.07 30.28
N ILE A 124 5.22 13.43 30.43
CA ILE A 124 6.10 12.78 31.41
C ILE A 124 5.54 13.04 32.82
N GLY A 125 5.26 11.96 33.55
CA GLY A 125 4.66 12.00 34.88
C GLY A 125 3.16 12.34 34.94
N LYS A 126 2.47 12.42 33.80
CA LYS A 126 1.01 12.68 33.74
C LYS A 126 0.18 11.49 33.27
N LEU A 127 0.84 10.43 32.78
CA LEU A 127 0.19 9.22 32.32
C LEU A 127 -0.15 8.30 33.50
N ILE A 128 -1.18 7.48 33.33
CA ILE A 128 -1.62 6.52 34.35
C ILE A 128 -0.57 5.43 34.58
N SER A 129 0.07 4.96 33.50
CA SER A 129 1.01 3.84 33.50
C SER A 129 2.06 4.00 32.39
N GLU A 130 3.25 3.41 32.57
CA GLU A 130 4.26 3.28 31.52
C GLU A 130 4.00 2.07 30.60
N GLN A 131 3.06 1.19 30.96
CA GLN A 131 2.63 0.05 30.14
C GLN A 131 1.63 0.48 29.07
N ILE A 132 2.06 1.40 28.20
CA ILE A 132 1.27 1.90 27.08
C ILE A 132 1.16 0.81 26.01
N THR A 133 -0.07 0.53 25.59
CA THR A 133 -0.37 -0.50 24.58
C THR A 133 -0.49 0.10 23.19
N ASP A 134 -1.22 1.22 23.08
CA ASP A 134 -1.44 1.91 21.81
C ASP A 134 -1.72 3.41 22.01
N VAL A 135 -1.43 4.20 20.98
CA VAL A 135 -1.54 5.66 21.01
C VAL A 135 -2.12 6.19 19.70
N ILE A 136 -3.10 7.09 19.81
CA ILE A 136 -3.62 7.87 18.68
C ILE A 136 -3.34 9.34 18.92
N ILE A 137 -2.75 10.00 17.93
CA ILE A 137 -2.55 11.45 17.90
C ILE A 137 -3.31 11.98 16.69
N THR A 138 -4.35 12.79 16.93
CA THR A 138 -5.15 13.49 15.92
C THR A 138 -4.92 14.99 16.01
N GLN A 139 -5.66 15.80 15.23
CA GLN A 139 -5.52 17.25 15.27
C GLN A 139 -6.07 17.85 16.59
N SER A 140 -7.15 17.27 17.13
CA SER A 140 -7.90 17.78 18.30
C SER A 140 -7.82 16.88 19.53
N HIS A 141 -7.36 15.64 19.40
CA HIS A 141 -7.38 14.65 20.47
C HIS A 141 -6.12 13.78 20.49
N ILE A 142 -5.69 13.40 21.69
CA ILE A 142 -4.66 12.37 21.90
C ILE A 142 -5.27 11.30 22.81
N LEU A 143 -5.18 10.03 22.40
CA LEU A 143 -5.66 8.89 23.18
C LEU A 143 -4.49 7.96 23.46
N ILE A 144 -4.36 7.54 24.71
CA ILE A 144 -3.31 6.63 25.16
C ILE A 144 -4.00 5.50 25.93
N SER A 145 -3.82 4.29 25.45
CA SER A 145 -4.39 3.08 26.05
C SER A 145 -3.35 2.30 26.85
N TYR A 146 -3.85 1.53 27.81
CA TYR A 146 -3.07 0.73 28.73
C TYR A 146 -3.63 -0.70 28.80
N ASN A 147 -2.91 -1.57 29.51
CA ASN A 147 -3.43 -2.89 29.86
C ASN A 147 -4.62 -2.81 30.83
N GLU A 148 -4.70 -1.75 31.64
CA GLU A 148 -5.82 -1.45 32.53
C GLU A 148 -7.08 -1.00 31.75
N ASN A 149 -8.27 -1.08 32.37
CA ASN A 149 -9.53 -0.61 31.76
C ASN A 149 -9.71 0.90 31.87
N GLN A 150 -8.65 1.63 31.54
CA GLN A 150 -8.60 3.08 31.52
C GLN A 150 -7.89 3.55 30.25
N ILE A 151 -8.31 4.72 29.76
CA ILE A 151 -7.67 5.44 28.65
C ILE A 151 -7.39 6.85 29.12
N THR A 152 -6.17 7.34 28.88
CA THR A 152 -5.88 8.76 28.99
C THR A 152 -6.34 9.44 27.70
N PHE A 153 -7.42 10.21 27.82
CA PHE A 153 -8.04 11.00 26.77
C PHE A 153 -7.65 12.46 26.94
N VAL A 154 -7.04 13.05 25.90
CA VAL A 154 -6.56 14.43 25.92
C VAL A 154 -7.31 15.20 24.86
N HIS A 155 -8.00 16.26 25.26
CA HIS A 155 -8.63 17.19 24.33
C HIS A 155 -7.76 18.44 24.16
N LEU A 156 -7.41 18.75 22.91
CA LEU A 156 -6.61 19.92 22.52
C LEU A 156 -7.58 21.04 22.14
N GLN A 157 -7.78 22.01 23.04
CA GLN A 157 -8.80 23.04 22.85
C GLN A 157 -8.42 24.07 21.78
N LYS A 158 -7.12 24.25 21.53
CA LYS A 158 -6.58 25.14 20.49
C LYS A 158 -5.77 24.31 19.49
N PRO A 159 -6.43 23.53 18.63
CA PRO A 159 -5.73 22.69 17.67
C PRO A 159 -4.95 23.54 16.66
N THR A 160 -3.77 23.07 16.27
CA THR A 160 -2.91 23.80 15.33
C THR A 160 -3.55 23.82 13.95
N SER A 161 -3.73 25.01 13.37
CA SER A 161 -4.32 25.18 12.03
C SER A 161 -3.35 24.86 10.88
N ARG A 162 -2.03 24.89 11.14
CA ARG A 162 -0.98 24.70 10.10
C ARG A 162 -0.43 23.28 10.12
N LYS A 163 -0.60 22.55 9.00
CA LYS A 163 -0.17 21.13 8.86
C LYS A 163 1.32 20.91 9.19
N ASN A 164 2.20 21.84 8.79
CA ASN A 164 3.66 21.70 8.88
C ASN A 164 4.32 22.38 10.09
N ASN A 165 3.59 23.16 10.88
CA ASN A 165 4.13 23.76 12.09
C ASN A 165 3.86 22.86 13.30
N LEU A 166 4.92 22.52 14.03
CA LEU A 166 4.79 21.93 15.35
C LEU A 166 4.56 23.03 16.37
N GLU A 167 3.44 22.94 17.07
CA GLU A 167 3.22 23.65 18.32
C GLU A 167 3.44 22.68 19.48
N LYS A 168 4.01 23.17 20.58
CA LYS A 168 4.15 22.36 21.80
C LYS A 168 2.76 21.97 22.28
N ILE A 169 2.61 20.77 22.83
CA ILE A 169 1.30 20.31 23.33
C ILE A 169 0.74 21.31 24.35
N THR A 170 1.58 21.86 25.23
CA THR A 170 1.18 22.88 26.20
C THR A 170 0.51 24.12 25.59
N LEU A 171 0.88 24.52 24.37
CA LEU A 171 0.33 25.70 23.69
C LEU A 171 -1.06 25.44 23.09
N MET A 172 -1.41 24.16 22.88
CA MET A 172 -2.69 23.74 22.34
C MET A 172 -3.81 23.69 23.40
N ASP A 173 -3.55 24.22 24.60
CA ASP A 173 -4.44 24.21 25.76
C ASP A 173 -5.01 22.80 26.06
N PRO A 174 -4.13 21.83 26.38
CA PRO A 174 -4.48 20.42 26.52
C PRO A 174 -5.18 20.12 27.84
N LYS A 175 -6.34 19.45 27.77
CA LYS A 175 -7.07 18.93 28.94
C LYS A 175 -7.03 17.41 28.98
N ILE A 176 -6.51 16.86 30.08
CA ILE A 176 -6.36 15.42 30.30
C ILE A 176 -7.55 14.89 31.10
N TYR A 177 -8.14 13.80 30.62
CA TYR A 177 -9.21 13.05 31.25
C TYR A 177 -8.81 11.58 31.32
N ASN A 178 -9.08 10.93 32.44
CA ASN A 178 -8.91 9.48 32.58
C ASN A 178 -10.28 8.82 32.48
N VAL A 179 -10.52 8.19 31.33
CA VAL A 179 -11.82 7.58 31.00
C VAL A 179 -11.76 6.11 31.36
N ILE A 180 -12.70 5.65 32.18
CA ILE A 180 -12.88 4.22 32.49
C ILE A 180 -13.68 3.61 31.34
N ILE A 181 -13.18 2.50 30.80
CA ILE A 181 -13.79 1.79 29.68
C ILE A 181 -14.27 0.40 30.11
N GLY A 182 -15.20 -0.17 29.33
CA GLY A 182 -15.67 -1.54 29.55
C GLY A 182 -14.58 -2.57 29.27
N GLY A 183 -14.62 -3.68 29.99
CA GLY A 183 -13.75 -4.83 29.76
C GLY A 183 -13.55 -5.70 31.01
N PRO A 184 -12.91 -6.87 30.86
CA PRO A 184 -12.65 -7.77 31.98
C PRO A 184 -11.76 -7.09 33.03
N THR A 185 -12.21 -7.03 34.28
CA THR A 185 -11.49 -6.34 35.37
C THR A 185 -10.34 -7.14 35.97
N THR A 186 -10.36 -8.46 35.77
CA THR A 186 -9.43 -9.43 36.40
C THR A 186 -8.18 -9.68 35.55
N ARG A 187 -8.28 -9.52 34.22
CA ARG A 187 -7.20 -9.79 33.28
C ARG A 187 -6.68 -8.48 32.67
N LYS A 188 -5.38 -8.25 32.80
CA LYS A 188 -4.68 -7.14 32.12
C LYS A 188 -4.45 -7.54 30.67
N ILE A 189 -5.25 -6.98 29.75
CA ILE A 189 -5.20 -7.31 28.32
C ILE A 189 -4.83 -6.05 27.54
N PRO A 190 -3.87 -6.14 26.59
CA PRO A 190 -3.53 -5.04 25.72
C PRO A 190 -4.73 -4.51 24.95
N LYS A 191 -4.86 -3.19 24.92
CA LYS A 191 -5.94 -2.49 24.21
C LYS A 191 -5.37 -1.79 23.00
N HIS A 192 -6.03 -2.00 21.88
CA HIS A 192 -5.70 -1.37 20.61
C HIS A 192 -6.71 -0.27 20.32
N LEU A 193 -6.22 0.78 19.67
CA LEU A 193 -7.02 1.96 19.35
C LEU A 193 -7.04 2.15 17.84
N VAL A 194 -8.22 2.44 17.32
CA VAL A 194 -8.43 2.76 15.90
C VAL A 194 -9.26 4.02 15.83
N CYS A 195 -8.90 4.98 14.99
CA CYS A 195 -9.64 6.24 14.85
C CYS A 195 -10.13 6.41 13.42
N SER A 196 -11.37 6.89 13.31
CA SER A 196 -12.02 7.19 12.03
C SER A 196 -11.28 8.29 11.25
N SER A 197 -11.43 8.29 9.94
CA SER A 197 -10.91 9.32 9.04
C SER A 197 -11.43 10.73 9.36
N SER A 198 -12.67 10.85 9.88
CA SER A 198 -13.24 12.10 10.37
C SER A 198 -12.67 12.56 11.73
N GLN A 199 -11.92 11.70 12.43
CA GLN A 199 -11.37 11.94 13.78
C GLN A 199 -12.44 12.13 14.87
N GLU A 200 -13.67 11.69 14.63
CA GLU A 200 -14.79 11.83 15.58
C GLU A 200 -15.16 10.53 16.30
N MET A 201 -14.77 9.39 15.75
CA MET A 201 -15.03 8.07 16.32
C MET A 201 -13.74 7.30 16.58
N VAL A 202 -13.74 6.56 17.69
CA VAL A 202 -12.63 5.68 18.10
C VAL A 202 -13.17 4.31 18.47
N ILE A 203 -12.50 3.27 17.98
CA ILE A 203 -12.73 1.88 18.40
C ILE A 203 -11.62 1.51 19.37
N VAL A 204 -12.01 0.94 20.51
CA VAL A 204 -11.12 0.30 21.48
C VAL A 204 -11.37 -1.19 21.40
N TRP A 205 -10.32 -1.99 21.19
CA TRP A 205 -10.48 -3.42 21.00
C TRP A 205 -9.40 -4.27 21.67
N THR A 206 -9.74 -5.53 21.98
CA THR A 206 -8.84 -6.49 22.63
C THR A 206 -8.93 -7.89 22.02
N LYS A 207 -7.82 -8.65 22.11
CA LYS A 207 -7.77 -10.08 21.79
C LYS A 207 -8.29 -10.90 22.98
N SER A 208 -9.61 -10.87 23.17
CA SER A 208 -10.30 -11.57 24.26
C SER A 208 -11.74 -11.88 23.87
N SER A 209 -11.92 -12.66 22.80
CA SER A 209 -13.21 -13.20 22.36
C SER A 209 -13.76 -14.28 23.30
N GLN A 210 -12.96 -14.81 24.24
CA GLN A 210 -13.45 -15.75 25.23
C GLN A 210 -14.50 -15.10 26.15
N ASN A 211 -15.77 -15.49 25.98
CA ASN A 211 -16.86 -15.11 26.86
C ASN A 211 -16.75 -15.92 28.17
N GLU A 212 -15.75 -15.59 28.99
CA GLU A 212 -15.53 -16.20 30.30
C GLU A 212 -16.72 -15.89 31.21
N VAL A 213 -17.65 -16.84 31.34
CA VAL A 213 -18.74 -16.78 32.31
C VAL A 213 -18.20 -17.23 33.65
N TYR A 214 -17.98 -16.29 34.58
CA TYR A 214 -17.59 -16.61 35.95
C TYR A 214 -18.81 -17.08 36.76
N PRO A 215 -18.87 -18.37 37.19
CA PRO A 215 -20.02 -18.90 37.94
C PRO A 215 -20.31 -18.14 39.24
N TRP A 216 -19.26 -17.55 39.85
CA TRP A 216 -19.35 -16.77 41.09
C TRP A 216 -19.64 -15.27 40.88
N ARG A 217 -19.75 -14.79 39.63
CA ARG A 217 -20.17 -13.42 39.28
C ARG A 217 -21.17 -13.41 38.12
N PRO A 218 -22.43 -13.82 38.34
CA PRO A 218 -23.46 -13.90 37.29
C PRO A 218 -23.90 -12.53 36.71
N THR A 219 -23.53 -11.41 37.34
CA THR A 219 -24.02 -10.05 37.03
C THR A 219 -23.02 -9.17 36.26
N VAL A 220 -22.04 -9.73 35.55
CA VAL A 220 -21.14 -8.93 34.68
C VAL A 220 -21.97 -8.31 33.55
N LYS A 221 -21.91 -6.98 33.39
CA LYS A 221 -22.63 -6.24 32.34
C LYS A 221 -22.15 -6.70 30.95
N ASP A 222 -23.04 -6.74 29.97
CA ASP A 222 -22.70 -7.13 28.58
C ASP A 222 -21.59 -6.24 27.99
N GLN A 223 -21.57 -4.96 28.35
CA GLN A 223 -20.51 -4.03 27.99
C GLN A 223 -19.12 -4.50 28.46
N ASP A 224 -19.01 -5.11 29.63
CA ASP A 224 -17.72 -5.54 30.19
C ASP A 224 -17.24 -6.87 29.59
N ARG A 225 -18.15 -7.61 28.95
CA ARG A 225 -17.85 -8.84 28.21
C ARG A 225 -17.42 -8.58 26.76
N ALA A 226 -17.83 -7.44 26.21
CA ALA A 226 -17.48 -7.05 24.86
C ALA A 226 -15.97 -6.80 24.72
N ASN A 227 -15.41 -7.20 23.59
CA ASN A 227 -14.01 -6.97 23.23
C ASN A 227 -13.85 -5.88 22.15
N LEU A 228 -14.96 -5.31 21.68
CA LEU A 228 -15.02 -4.12 20.84
C LEU A 228 -15.92 -3.06 21.49
N HIS A 229 -15.41 -1.83 21.62
CA HIS A 229 -16.17 -0.68 22.09
C HIS A 229 -15.95 0.50 21.14
N VAL A 230 -17.05 1.09 20.66
CA VAL A 230 -17.00 2.27 19.81
C VAL A 230 -17.41 3.50 20.60
N TYR A 231 -16.56 4.51 20.60
CA TYR A 231 -16.76 5.78 21.28
C TYR A 231 -16.87 6.92 20.27
N LYS A 232 -17.74 7.88 20.58
CA LYS A 232 -17.79 9.19 19.93
C LYS A 232 -16.97 10.18 20.73
N LEU A 233 -16.16 10.96 20.04
CA LEU A 233 -15.40 12.08 20.58
C LEU A 233 -16.21 13.36 20.35
N ASN A 234 -16.64 14.00 21.43
CA ASN A 234 -17.37 15.27 21.37
C ASN A 234 -16.69 16.31 22.25
N GLY A 235 -15.78 17.08 21.64
CA GLY A 235 -14.93 18.03 22.36
C GLY A 235 -14.15 17.34 23.48
N ALA A 236 -14.48 17.69 24.72
CA ALA A 236 -13.87 17.15 25.94
C ALA A 236 -14.52 15.86 26.47
N LYS A 237 -15.51 15.30 25.76
CA LYS A 237 -16.21 14.08 26.17
C LYS A 237 -15.91 12.92 25.23
N MET A 238 -15.74 11.74 25.82
CA MET A 238 -15.64 10.46 25.13
C MET A 238 -16.85 9.61 25.55
N GLU A 239 -17.82 9.43 24.65
CA GLU A 239 -19.12 8.81 24.94
C GLU A 239 -19.23 7.46 24.23
N LEU A 240 -19.61 6.41 24.94
CA LEU A 240 -19.80 5.09 24.35
C LEU A 240 -21.04 5.08 23.44
N LEU A 241 -20.86 4.72 22.18
CA LEU A 241 -21.95 4.57 21.20
C LEU A 241 -22.52 3.16 21.22
N CYS A 242 -21.65 2.16 21.09
CA CYS A 242 -22.02 0.76 21.05
C CYS A 242 -20.84 -0.12 21.45
N TYR A 243 -21.14 -1.38 21.76
CA TYR A 243 -20.16 -2.42 22.04
C TYR A 243 -20.55 -3.70 21.29
N TYR A 244 -19.57 -4.56 21.04
CA TYR A 244 -19.78 -5.82 20.35
C TYR A 244 -18.81 -6.89 20.84
N TRP A 245 -19.27 -8.12 20.79
CA TRP A 245 -18.51 -9.30 21.13
C TRP A 245 -18.27 -10.10 19.86
N THR A 246 -17.01 -10.24 19.45
CA THR A 246 -16.64 -11.00 18.26
C THR A 246 -16.62 -12.50 18.54
N GLU A 247 -16.93 -13.30 17.51
CA GLU A 247 -16.91 -14.76 17.60
C GLU A 247 -15.48 -15.31 17.81
N TYR A 248 -14.49 -14.70 17.14
CA TYR A 248 -13.07 -15.04 17.26
C TYR A 248 -12.25 -13.83 17.69
N ASP A 249 -10.99 -14.06 18.10
CA ASP A 249 -10.09 -12.97 18.45
C ASP A 249 -9.82 -12.07 17.22
N PRO A 250 -10.04 -10.75 17.34
CA PRO A 250 -9.73 -9.83 16.25
C PRO A 250 -8.22 -9.77 16.01
N ILE A 251 -7.84 -9.89 14.76
CA ILE A 251 -6.46 -9.70 14.27
C ILE A 251 -6.24 -8.22 13.93
N SER A 252 -7.22 -7.61 13.27
CA SER A 252 -7.24 -6.18 12.94
C SER A 252 -8.66 -5.64 12.91
N VAL A 253 -8.76 -4.36 13.20
CA VAL A 253 -10.01 -3.60 13.15
C VAL A 253 -9.67 -2.27 12.53
N ASP A 254 -10.40 -1.87 11.49
CA ASP A 254 -10.17 -0.62 10.78
C ASP A 254 -11.50 0.02 10.39
N PHE A 255 -11.53 1.36 10.31
CA PHE A 255 -12.70 2.04 9.76
C PHE A 255 -12.74 1.89 8.25
N SER A 256 -13.91 1.58 7.71
CA SER A 256 -14.17 1.57 6.28
C SER A 256 -14.44 3.01 5.79
N LEU A 257 -14.20 3.26 4.51
CA LEU A 257 -14.46 4.55 3.87
C LEU A 257 -15.96 4.92 3.87
N MET A 258 -16.86 3.94 3.94
CA MET A 258 -18.33 4.11 3.84
C MET A 258 -19.07 4.19 5.18
N ASN A 259 -18.46 4.80 6.22
CA ASN A 259 -19.01 4.95 7.57
C ASN A 259 -19.27 3.63 8.36
N GLY A 260 -18.78 2.50 7.85
CA GLY A 260 -18.69 1.24 8.60
C GLY A 260 -17.30 1.04 9.21
N PHE A 261 -17.09 -0.09 9.87
CA PHE A 261 -15.75 -0.58 10.21
C PHE A 261 -15.67 -2.06 9.91
N GLN A 262 -14.48 -2.50 9.57
CA GLN A 262 -14.15 -3.85 9.16
C GLN A 262 -13.38 -4.52 10.28
N VAL A 263 -13.78 -5.74 10.62
CA VAL A 263 -13.12 -6.56 11.64
C VAL A 263 -12.64 -7.82 10.97
N HIS A 264 -11.35 -8.11 11.10
CA HIS A 264 -10.75 -9.36 10.67
C HIS A 264 -10.52 -10.22 11.90
N SER A 265 -11.12 -11.39 11.92
CA SER A 265 -11.02 -12.32 13.05
C SER A 265 -11.00 -13.75 12.56
N GLY A 266 -10.27 -14.60 13.28
CA GLY A 266 -10.13 -16.01 12.94
C GLY A 266 -8.68 -16.47 13.09
N ASP A 267 -8.48 -17.79 13.04
CA ASP A 267 -7.14 -18.38 13.17
C ASP A 267 -6.60 -18.80 11.81
N VAL A 268 -7.23 -19.83 11.22
CA VAL A 268 -6.84 -20.42 9.92
C VAL A 268 -7.78 -19.96 8.80
N THR A 269 -9.03 -19.68 9.14
CA THR A 269 -9.98 -19.04 8.21
C THR A 269 -10.19 -17.64 8.73
N ILE A 270 -9.87 -16.63 7.94
CA ILE A 270 -10.02 -15.23 8.35
C ILE A 270 -11.36 -14.73 7.84
N ASP A 271 -12.24 -14.37 8.75
CA ASP A 271 -13.50 -13.72 8.41
C ASP A 271 -13.28 -12.21 8.38
N SER A 272 -13.39 -11.62 7.19
CA SER A 272 -13.50 -10.18 6.99
C SER A 272 -14.97 -9.77 7.13
N CYS A 273 -15.31 -9.16 8.27
CA CYS A 273 -16.67 -8.76 8.60
C CYS A 273 -16.83 -7.25 8.52
N ILE A 274 -17.78 -6.77 7.72
CA ILE A 274 -18.16 -5.35 7.68
C ILE A 274 -19.31 -5.11 8.63
N TYR A 275 -19.13 -4.18 9.57
CA TYR A 275 -20.14 -3.78 10.53
C TYR A 275 -20.55 -2.32 10.32
N GLN A 276 -21.83 -2.06 10.55
CA GLN A 276 -22.39 -0.73 10.57
C GLN A 276 -23.05 -0.45 11.92
N ILE A 277 -22.96 0.81 12.35
CA ILE A 277 -23.62 1.28 13.56
C ILE A 277 -25.00 1.81 13.18
N HIS A 278 -26.04 1.16 13.68
CA HIS A 278 -27.41 1.64 13.54
C HIS A 278 -27.95 2.05 14.92
N LYS A 279 -28.09 3.36 15.14
CA LYS A 279 -28.43 3.96 16.44
C LYS A 279 -27.38 3.62 17.51
N THR A 280 -27.64 2.63 18.35
CA THR A 280 -26.76 2.18 19.45
C THR A 280 -26.40 0.70 19.32
N LYS A 281 -26.79 0.05 18.22
CA LYS A 281 -26.49 -1.36 17.96
C LYS A 281 -25.58 -1.50 16.76
N MET A 282 -24.65 -2.44 16.89
CA MET A 282 -23.76 -2.85 15.82
C MET A 282 -24.42 -3.99 15.03
N ARG A 283 -24.46 -3.87 13.70
CA ARG A 283 -25.00 -4.92 12.81
C ARG A 283 -23.94 -5.34 11.80
N ARG A 284 -23.72 -6.65 11.69
CA ARG A 284 -22.91 -7.26 10.63
C ARG A 284 -23.67 -7.17 9.31
N VAL A 285 -23.07 -6.55 8.30
CA VAL A 285 -23.67 -6.30 6.98
C VAL A 285 -23.14 -7.27 5.95
N ALA A 286 -21.84 -7.55 5.96
CA ALA A 286 -21.20 -8.49 5.05
C ALA A 286 -20.14 -9.31 5.78
N VAL A 287 -19.89 -10.53 5.29
CA VAL A 287 -18.83 -11.42 5.74
C VAL A 287 -18.20 -12.05 4.51
N THR A 288 -16.88 -11.99 4.45
CA THR A 288 -16.06 -12.67 3.45
C THR A 288 -15.05 -13.54 4.17
N SER A 289 -15.15 -14.86 3.97
CA SER A 289 -14.24 -15.83 4.58
C SER A 289 -13.06 -16.12 3.66
N ILE A 290 -11.85 -15.91 4.17
CA ILE A 290 -10.60 -16.13 3.45
C ILE A 290 -9.94 -17.38 4.02
N PRO A 291 -9.95 -18.52 3.31
CA PRO A 291 -9.32 -19.74 3.78
C PRO A 291 -7.79 -19.64 3.67
N LEU A 292 -7.08 -19.88 4.77
CA LEU A 292 -5.62 -19.96 4.79
C LEU A 292 -5.15 -21.36 5.16
N GLN A 293 -3.88 -21.64 4.91
CA GLN A 293 -3.26 -22.92 5.27
C GLN A 293 -2.77 -22.93 6.72
N THR A 294 -2.41 -21.77 7.27
CA THR A 294 -1.85 -21.62 8.62
C THR A 294 -2.27 -20.28 9.24
N GLN A 295 -1.88 -20.06 10.51
CA GLN A 295 -2.25 -18.87 11.27
C GLN A 295 -1.57 -17.59 10.75
N VAL A 296 -2.29 -16.47 10.82
CA VAL A 296 -1.79 -15.13 10.49
C VAL A 296 -0.95 -14.56 11.64
N CYS A 297 0.25 -14.07 11.32
CA CYS A 297 1.12 -13.38 12.27
C CYS A 297 1.19 -11.86 12.04
N CYS A 298 0.97 -11.38 10.83
CA CYS A 298 0.95 -9.94 10.51
C CYS A 298 -0.01 -9.62 9.37
N ASN A 299 -0.52 -8.39 9.33
CA ASN A 299 -1.45 -7.94 8.31
C ASN A 299 -1.30 -6.45 8.02
N ALA A 300 -1.74 -6.02 6.84
CA ALA A 300 -1.91 -4.60 6.50
C ALA A 300 -2.84 -4.43 5.29
N PHE A 301 -3.68 -3.38 5.33
CA PHE A 301 -4.42 -2.91 4.16
C PHE A 301 -3.58 -2.03 3.25
N SER A 302 -3.86 -2.11 1.95
CA SER A 302 -3.41 -1.11 0.99
C SER A 302 -3.99 0.28 1.36
N PRO A 303 -3.28 1.38 1.07
CA PRO A 303 -3.75 2.74 1.37
C PRO A 303 -5.12 3.12 0.78
N ASP A 304 -5.50 2.49 -0.32
CA ASP A 304 -6.81 2.64 -0.99
C ASP A 304 -7.92 1.77 -0.38
N HIS A 305 -7.61 0.90 0.60
CA HIS A 305 -8.52 -0.06 1.21
C HIS A 305 -9.15 -1.08 0.24
N GLU A 306 -8.51 -1.38 -0.90
CA GLU A 306 -9.00 -2.40 -1.84
C GLU A 306 -8.39 -3.79 -1.62
N LYS A 307 -7.22 -3.86 -0.96
CA LYS A 307 -6.44 -5.10 -0.85
C LYS A 307 -5.96 -5.33 0.57
N LEU A 308 -6.12 -6.57 1.04
CA LEU A 308 -5.66 -7.02 2.35
C LEU A 308 -4.45 -7.94 2.19
N MET A 309 -3.36 -7.57 2.86
CA MET A 309 -2.14 -8.38 2.90
C MET A 309 -2.05 -9.13 4.23
N LEU A 310 -1.78 -10.43 4.16
CA LEU A 310 -1.65 -11.33 5.30
C LEU A 310 -0.32 -12.09 5.23
N GLY A 311 0.44 -12.06 6.32
CA GLY A 311 1.62 -12.91 6.53
C GLY A 311 1.31 -14.03 7.50
N CYS A 312 1.70 -15.26 7.15
CA CYS A 312 1.42 -16.46 7.93
C CYS A 312 2.68 -17.04 8.60
N ILE A 313 2.48 -17.80 9.68
CA ILE A 313 3.57 -18.37 10.50
C ILE A 313 4.47 -19.37 9.76
N ASP A 314 4.01 -19.92 8.64
CA ASP A 314 4.78 -20.82 7.78
C ASP A 314 5.58 -20.09 6.69
N GLY A 315 5.56 -18.75 6.69
CA GLY A 315 6.19 -17.92 5.66
C GLY A 315 5.33 -17.71 4.40
N SER A 316 4.07 -18.17 4.39
CA SER A 316 3.13 -17.84 3.32
C SER A 316 2.69 -16.39 3.42
N VAL A 317 2.55 -15.75 2.26
CA VAL A 317 2.20 -14.36 2.09
C VAL A 317 1.01 -14.31 1.14
N VAL A 318 -0.12 -13.84 1.66
CA VAL A 318 -1.44 -13.94 1.03
C VAL A 318 -1.99 -12.54 0.77
N LEU A 319 -2.37 -12.27 -0.47
CA LEU A 319 -3.03 -11.04 -0.89
C LEU A 319 -4.48 -11.36 -1.24
N PHE A 320 -5.41 -10.78 -0.49
CA PHE A 320 -6.82 -10.84 -0.81
C PHE A 320 -7.24 -9.54 -1.49
N ASP A 321 -7.74 -9.66 -2.71
CA ASP A 321 -8.29 -8.54 -3.48
C ASP A 321 -9.80 -8.49 -3.27
N GLU A 322 -10.27 -7.49 -2.53
CA GLU A 322 -11.70 -7.37 -2.18
C GLU A 322 -12.55 -6.99 -3.40
N GLY A 323 -11.98 -6.23 -4.34
CA GLY A 323 -12.67 -5.81 -5.57
C GLY A 323 -12.96 -6.99 -6.51
N ARG A 324 -12.01 -7.93 -6.60
CA ARG A 324 -12.13 -9.12 -7.47
C ARG A 324 -12.63 -10.37 -6.75
N GLY A 325 -12.56 -10.41 -5.41
CA GLY A 325 -12.85 -11.60 -4.62
C GLY A 325 -11.83 -12.72 -4.80
N ILE A 326 -10.62 -12.40 -5.25
CA ILE A 326 -9.56 -13.37 -5.56
C ILE A 326 -8.49 -13.34 -4.47
N THR A 327 -7.95 -14.52 -4.15
CA THR A 327 -6.84 -14.69 -3.19
C THR A 327 -5.60 -15.19 -3.91
N HIS A 328 -4.49 -14.47 -3.78
CA HIS A 328 -3.18 -14.88 -4.29
C HIS A 328 -2.26 -15.27 -3.13
N LEU A 329 -1.47 -16.34 -3.30
CA LEU A 329 -0.55 -16.85 -2.28
C LEU A 329 0.84 -17.07 -2.87
N VAL A 330 1.87 -16.59 -2.16
CA VAL A 330 3.28 -16.81 -2.48
C VAL A 330 4.05 -17.15 -1.20
N LYS A 331 5.15 -17.90 -1.31
CA LYS A 331 6.09 -18.12 -0.19
C LYS A 331 7.13 -17.00 -0.13
N ALA A 332 7.21 -16.33 1.02
CA ALA A 332 8.32 -15.44 1.33
C ALA A 332 9.59 -16.23 1.66
N ALA A 333 10.72 -15.55 1.62
CA ALA A 333 12.00 -16.14 1.97
C ALA A 333 12.20 -16.35 3.48
N PHE A 334 11.32 -15.78 4.30
CA PHE A 334 11.33 -15.86 5.76
C PHE A 334 9.89 -15.69 6.29
N ILE A 335 9.67 -15.98 7.57
CA ILE A 335 8.38 -15.74 8.24
C ILE A 335 8.24 -14.23 8.49
N PRO A 336 7.27 -13.55 7.85
CA PRO A 336 7.09 -12.12 8.03
C PRO A 336 6.48 -11.81 9.40
N THR A 337 6.95 -10.75 10.06
CA THR A 337 6.34 -10.21 11.29
C THR A 337 5.81 -8.79 11.08
N PHE A 338 6.22 -8.13 10.01
CA PHE A 338 5.75 -6.81 9.61
C PHE A 338 5.36 -6.78 8.14
N VAL A 339 4.32 -6.01 7.83
CA VAL A 339 3.88 -5.68 6.47
C VAL A 339 3.63 -4.19 6.40
N SER A 340 4.12 -3.53 5.35
CA SER A 340 3.98 -2.09 5.17
C SER A 340 3.84 -1.76 3.69
N TRP A 341 2.68 -1.21 3.32
CA TRP A 341 2.36 -0.81 1.96
C TRP A 341 2.96 0.54 1.59
N HIS A 342 3.53 0.63 0.39
CA HIS A 342 3.90 1.90 -0.20
C HIS A 342 2.66 2.78 -0.38
N SER A 343 2.85 4.10 -0.31
CA SER A 343 1.74 5.07 -0.37
C SER A 343 0.92 5.05 -1.66
N ASP A 344 1.47 4.50 -2.76
CA ASP A 344 0.76 4.32 -4.04
C ASP A 344 0.05 2.96 -4.19
N SER A 345 -0.03 2.16 -3.12
CA SER A 345 -0.60 0.80 -3.15
C SER A 345 0.05 -0.20 -4.13
N SER A 346 1.10 0.20 -4.84
CA SER A 346 1.66 -0.59 -5.95
C SER A 346 2.77 -1.55 -5.52
N VAL A 347 3.34 -1.31 -4.34
CA VAL A 347 4.44 -2.09 -3.75
C VAL A 347 4.15 -2.33 -2.27
N VAL A 348 4.48 -3.52 -1.79
CA VAL A 348 4.43 -3.89 -0.38
C VAL A 348 5.79 -4.37 0.09
N MET A 349 6.18 -3.93 1.29
CA MET A 349 7.39 -4.39 1.96
C MET A 349 7.00 -5.29 3.12
N ILE A 350 7.55 -6.49 3.15
CA ILE A 350 7.48 -7.38 4.31
C ILE A 350 8.84 -7.40 5.02
N ALA A 351 8.82 -7.58 6.34
CA ALA A 351 10.03 -7.75 7.12
C ALA A 351 9.84 -8.73 8.28
N ASN A 352 10.95 -9.24 8.81
CA ASN A 352 10.97 -9.98 10.07
C ASN A 352 11.67 -9.19 11.19
N GLU A 353 11.61 -9.72 12.41
CA GLU A 353 12.28 -9.13 13.57
C GLU A 353 13.80 -9.08 13.41
N LYS A 354 14.42 -9.95 12.59
CA LYS A 354 15.87 -9.95 12.37
C LYS A 354 16.35 -8.83 11.44
N GLY A 355 15.45 -8.01 10.90
CA GLY A 355 15.80 -6.94 9.96
C GLY A 355 16.06 -7.45 8.54
N GLN A 356 15.46 -8.57 8.14
CA GLN A 356 15.41 -9.01 6.75
C GLN A 356 14.17 -8.44 6.09
N LEU A 357 14.33 -7.85 4.90
CA LEU A 357 13.25 -7.21 4.15
C LEU A 357 13.09 -7.88 2.78
N GLN A 358 11.85 -8.01 2.34
CA GLN A 358 11.51 -8.50 1.00
C GLN A 358 10.40 -7.65 0.40
N CYS A 359 10.55 -7.34 -0.89
CA CYS A 359 9.66 -6.44 -1.63
C CYS A 359 8.81 -7.22 -2.63
N PHE A 360 7.53 -6.90 -2.70
CA PHE A 360 6.58 -7.44 -3.67
C PHE A 360 5.82 -6.31 -4.37
N ASP A 361 5.46 -6.50 -5.63
CA ASP A 361 4.50 -5.62 -6.30
C ASP A 361 3.05 -6.01 -5.96
N ILE A 362 2.09 -5.22 -6.45
CA ILE A 362 0.66 -5.40 -6.24
C ILE A 362 0.12 -6.74 -6.76
N ALA A 363 0.84 -7.45 -7.62
CA ALA A 363 0.50 -8.77 -8.13
C ALA A 363 1.27 -9.91 -7.43
N LEU A 364 1.87 -9.62 -6.25
CA LEU A 364 2.73 -10.53 -5.47
C LEU A 364 3.95 -11.08 -6.23
N SER A 365 4.40 -10.41 -7.30
CA SER A 365 5.69 -10.72 -7.89
C SER A 365 6.81 -10.13 -7.04
N CYS A 366 7.78 -10.96 -6.66
CA CYS A 366 8.93 -10.50 -5.88
C CYS A 366 9.77 -9.51 -6.71
N VAL A 367 10.05 -8.36 -6.12
CA VAL A 367 10.88 -7.30 -6.68
C VAL A 367 12.24 -7.33 -5.97
N ARG A 368 13.33 -7.41 -6.74
CA ARG A 368 14.67 -7.40 -6.15
C ARG A 368 15.01 -6.02 -5.64
N THR A 369 15.84 -5.96 -4.62
CA THR A 369 16.41 -4.74 -4.06
C THR A 369 17.91 -4.79 -4.17
N GLN A 370 18.53 -3.64 -4.39
CA GLN A 370 19.97 -3.50 -4.43
C GLN A 370 20.37 -2.22 -3.72
N LEU A 371 21.23 -2.32 -2.71
CA LEU A 371 21.88 -1.15 -2.14
C LEU A 371 22.93 -0.63 -3.13
N MET A 372 23.06 0.69 -3.22
CA MET A 372 24.08 1.29 -4.09
C MET A 372 25.49 0.85 -3.63
N SER A 373 26.22 0.07 -4.40
CA SER A 373 27.56 -0.37 -4.03
C SER A 373 28.42 -0.51 -5.29
N GLU A 374 29.74 -0.65 -5.11
CA GLU A 374 30.65 -1.04 -6.20
C GLU A 374 30.28 -2.44 -6.72
N ASP A 375 29.92 -3.37 -5.84
CA ASP A 375 29.48 -4.72 -6.19
C ASP A 375 27.96 -4.76 -6.43
N VAL A 376 27.57 -4.93 -7.69
CA VAL A 376 26.17 -4.91 -8.13
C VAL A 376 25.57 -6.31 -8.09
N VAL A 377 25.10 -6.74 -6.92
CA VAL A 377 24.39 -8.02 -6.75
C VAL A 377 22.95 -7.77 -6.27
N PRO A 378 21.96 -7.73 -7.18
CA PRO A 378 20.56 -7.57 -6.79
C PRO A 378 20.06 -8.83 -6.06
N SER A 379 19.40 -8.62 -4.91
CA SER A 379 18.88 -9.69 -4.05
C SER A 379 17.37 -9.56 -3.88
N SER A 380 16.66 -10.67 -3.68
CA SER A 380 15.26 -10.63 -3.25
C SER A 380 15.11 -10.25 -1.77
N ILE A 381 16.18 -10.42 -0.98
CA ILE A 381 16.22 -10.11 0.44
C ILE A 381 17.25 -9.00 0.68
N LEU A 382 16.81 -7.92 1.29
CA LEU A 382 17.69 -6.91 1.88
C LEU A 382 17.92 -7.28 3.35
N ASP A 383 19.09 -7.84 3.65
CA ASP A 383 19.44 -8.26 5.01
C ASP A 383 20.23 -7.17 5.73
N LEU A 384 19.61 -6.58 6.74
CA LEU A 384 20.21 -5.51 7.53
C LEU A 384 20.96 -6.01 8.77
N SER A 385 20.85 -7.30 9.12
CA SER A 385 21.50 -7.83 10.32
C SER A 385 23.03 -7.67 10.27
N ASN A 386 23.59 -7.67 9.06
CA ASN A 386 25.02 -7.55 8.80
C ASN A 386 25.59 -6.17 9.15
N TYR A 387 24.74 -5.15 9.33
CA TYR A 387 25.18 -3.81 9.75
C TYR A 387 25.34 -3.66 11.25
N PHE A 388 24.95 -4.63 12.06
CA PHE A 388 25.01 -4.51 13.51
C PHE A 388 26.06 -5.46 14.11
N ALA A 389 26.91 -4.93 14.98
CA ALA A 389 27.84 -5.74 15.76
C ALA A 389 27.10 -6.71 16.72
N HIS A 390 25.89 -6.33 17.13
CA HIS A 390 25.01 -7.13 17.98
C HIS A 390 23.62 -7.25 17.34
N PRO A 391 22.95 -8.41 17.42
CA PRO A 391 21.61 -8.58 16.87
C PRO A 391 20.66 -7.49 17.37
N SER A 392 20.02 -6.78 16.44
CA SER A 392 19.07 -5.73 16.73
C SER A 392 17.72 -6.12 16.14
N ASN A 393 16.69 -6.16 16.98
CA ASN A 393 15.36 -6.57 16.54
C ASN A 393 14.60 -5.39 15.92
N LEU A 394 13.99 -5.58 14.76
CA LEU A 394 13.08 -4.61 14.17
C LEU A 394 11.79 -4.56 14.99
N ALA A 395 11.41 -3.38 15.46
CA ALA A 395 10.20 -3.15 16.25
C ALA A 395 9.06 -2.52 15.45
N LYS A 396 9.38 -1.67 14.45
CA LYS A 396 8.40 -1.02 13.57
C LYS A 396 8.93 -0.83 12.16
N LEU A 397 8.02 -0.95 11.19
CA LEU A 397 8.21 -0.72 9.77
C LEU A 397 7.08 0.18 9.28
N CYS A 398 7.39 1.34 8.67
CA CYS A 398 6.34 2.19 8.10
C CYS A 398 6.83 3.10 6.98
N TRP A 399 6.03 3.24 5.92
CA TRP A 399 6.28 4.18 4.84
C TRP A 399 5.86 5.60 5.21
N SER A 400 6.62 6.60 4.74
CA SER A 400 6.23 8.00 4.77
C SER A 400 5.12 8.29 3.75
N LYS A 401 4.51 9.47 3.88
CA LYS A 401 3.67 10.01 2.81
C LYS A 401 4.55 10.58 1.69
N LYS A 402 4.00 10.64 0.47
CA LYS A 402 4.68 11.29 -0.65
C LYS A 402 4.81 12.79 -0.42
N PRO A 403 5.95 13.40 -0.81
CA PRO A 403 6.08 14.84 -0.79
C PRO A 403 5.26 15.49 -1.91
N GLU A 404 4.54 16.57 -1.58
CA GLU A 404 3.91 17.42 -2.59
C GLU A 404 5.01 18.24 -3.31
N ILE A 405 5.18 17.98 -4.61
CA ILE A 405 6.27 18.54 -5.44
C ILE A 405 6.07 20.03 -5.69
N THR A 406 4.82 20.50 -5.68
CA THR A 406 4.43 21.90 -5.89
C THR A 406 5.12 22.87 -4.92
N GLU A 407 5.48 22.41 -3.71
CA GLU A 407 6.12 23.23 -2.69
C GLU A 407 7.65 23.32 -2.80
N HIS A 408 8.30 22.62 -3.74
CA HIS A 408 9.75 22.41 -3.70
C HIS A 408 10.46 22.75 -5.03
N PHE A 409 11.54 23.55 -4.99
CA PHE A 409 12.25 24.06 -6.18
C PHE A 409 13.58 23.36 -6.53
N GLU A 410 13.97 22.31 -5.82
CA GLU A 410 15.28 21.65 -6.02
C GLU A 410 15.39 20.92 -7.38
N LYS A 411 16.62 20.88 -7.95
CA LYS A 411 16.93 20.38 -9.31
C LYS A 411 17.01 18.85 -9.42
N ASN A 412 17.44 18.16 -8.36
CA ASN A 412 17.68 16.70 -8.34
C ASN A 412 16.73 15.95 -7.38
N ALA A 413 15.53 16.49 -7.18
CA ALA A 413 14.55 15.91 -6.27
C ALA A 413 13.93 14.64 -6.86
N ILE A 414 14.29 13.47 -6.32
CA ILE A 414 13.52 12.24 -6.48
C ILE A 414 12.50 12.23 -5.35
N THR A 415 11.22 12.20 -5.70
CA THR A 415 10.09 12.64 -4.86
C THR A 415 9.26 11.46 -4.37
N ASP A 416 9.92 10.42 -3.88
CA ASP A 416 9.22 9.22 -3.42
C ASP A 416 9.35 9.01 -1.91
N CYS A 417 8.57 8.07 -1.37
CA CYS A 417 8.51 7.85 0.07
C CYS A 417 9.77 7.22 0.67
N PHE A 418 9.95 7.48 1.95
CA PHE A 418 10.93 6.80 2.79
C PHE A 418 10.28 5.66 3.55
N LEU A 419 11.01 4.55 3.67
CA LEU A 419 10.67 3.45 4.55
C LEU A 419 11.44 3.59 5.86
N LEU A 420 10.71 3.81 6.96
CA LEU A 420 11.30 3.84 8.29
C LEU A 420 11.49 2.43 8.84
N LEU A 421 12.63 2.24 9.49
CA LEU A 421 13.00 1.09 10.29
C LEU A 421 13.26 1.56 11.72
N ALA A 422 12.49 1.08 12.69
CA ALA A 422 12.78 1.36 14.09
C ALA A 422 13.20 0.07 14.78
N PHE A 423 14.45 0.00 15.22
CA PHE A 423 14.96 -1.15 15.97
C PHE A 423 14.74 -0.97 17.47
N GLU A 424 14.54 -2.09 18.18
CA GLU A 424 14.54 -2.12 19.64
C GLU A 424 15.86 -1.55 20.18
N ASN A 425 15.79 -0.65 21.16
CA ASN A 425 16.94 0.04 21.73
C ASN A 425 17.71 0.97 20.75
N GLY A 426 17.09 1.24 19.59
CA GLY A 426 17.69 1.97 18.47
C GLY A 426 18.78 1.15 17.76
N PRO A 427 19.28 1.64 16.61
CA PRO A 427 19.03 2.95 16.01
C PRO A 427 17.71 3.01 15.23
N LEU A 428 17.40 4.21 14.72
CA LEU A 428 16.41 4.37 13.65
C LEU A 428 17.13 4.32 12.30
N GLY A 429 16.52 3.64 11.33
CA GLY A 429 16.97 3.54 9.95
C GLY A 429 15.94 4.12 9.00
N CYS A 430 16.41 4.68 7.89
CA CYS A 430 15.58 5.24 6.83
C CYS A 430 16.07 4.69 5.50
N VAL A 431 15.21 3.95 4.79
CA VAL A 431 15.51 3.42 3.46
C VAL A 431 14.78 4.25 2.42
N ARG A 432 15.51 4.64 1.38
CA ARG A 432 15.01 5.32 0.20
C ARG A 432 15.08 4.35 -0.97
N PHE A 433 13.98 4.19 -1.70
CA PHE A 433 13.95 3.43 -2.93
C PHE A 433 13.92 4.37 -4.14
N VAL A 434 14.62 3.98 -5.21
CA VAL A 434 14.68 4.75 -6.45
C VAL A 434 13.73 4.11 -7.47
N GLY A 435 12.50 4.61 -7.48
CA GLY A 435 11.39 4.06 -8.23
C GLY A 435 11.32 4.45 -9.71
N GLY A 436 11.91 5.56 -10.15
CA GLY A 436 11.80 6.02 -11.54
C GLY A 436 12.93 6.94 -11.98
N THR A 437 13.03 7.15 -13.30
CA THR A 437 13.99 8.07 -13.95
C THR A 437 13.33 9.39 -14.36
N GLY A 438 12.05 9.57 -14.05
CA GLY A 438 11.26 10.74 -14.43
C GLY A 438 11.85 12.05 -13.95
N LEU A 439 11.81 13.05 -14.81
CA LEU A 439 12.07 14.43 -14.44
C LEU A 439 10.96 14.92 -13.49
N LYS A 440 11.30 15.92 -12.69
CA LYS A 440 10.40 16.57 -11.73
C LYS A 440 9.03 16.90 -12.35
N GLY A 441 7.95 16.43 -11.71
CA GLY A 441 6.57 16.77 -12.09
C GLY A 441 5.87 15.77 -13.01
N ASP A 442 6.57 14.76 -13.54
CA ASP A 442 5.93 13.67 -14.27
C ASP A 442 5.53 12.54 -13.31
N VAL A 443 4.26 12.57 -12.88
CA VAL A 443 3.68 11.58 -11.96
C VAL A 443 3.69 10.16 -12.57
N HIS A 444 3.73 10.05 -13.90
CA HIS A 444 3.67 8.78 -14.64
C HIS A 444 5.06 8.20 -15.00
N THR A 445 6.13 8.85 -14.55
CA THR A 445 7.52 8.36 -14.69
C THR A 445 8.36 8.51 -13.42
N SER A 446 7.79 9.05 -12.34
CA SER A 446 8.45 9.24 -11.05
C SER A 446 7.73 8.48 -9.92
N GLY A 447 8.52 7.85 -9.06
CA GLY A 447 8.04 7.09 -7.91
C GLY A 447 7.82 5.59 -8.17
N LEU A 448 7.08 4.94 -7.27
CA LEU A 448 6.77 3.51 -7.29
C LEU A 448 5.29 3.25 -7.63
N THR A 449 4.72 4.00 -8.58
CA THR A 449 3.36 3.78 -9.08
C THR A 449 3.28 2.57 -10.02
N ALA A 450 2.09 1.99 -10.16
CA ALA A 450 1.86 0.80 -10.97
C ALA A 450 2.28 0.98 -12.45
N ASP A 451 2.01 2.13 -13.06
CA ASP A 451 2.36 2.41 -14.46
C ASP A 451 3.89 2.52 -14.68
N VAL A 452 4.63 2.98 -13.66
CA VAL A 452 6.11 2.99 -13.65
C VAL A 452 6.66 1.58 -13.54
N LEU A 453 6.09 0.75 -12.65
CA LEU A 453 6.47 -0.67 -12.53
C LEU A 453 6.19 -1.43 -13.83
N ILE A 454 5.03 -1.21 -14.45
CA ILE A 454 4.67 -1.76 -15.76
C ILE A 454 5.70 -1.36 -16.81
N HIS A 455 6.05 -0.09 -16.89
CA HIS A 455 7.08 0.38 -17.83
C HIS A 455 8.44 -0.32 -17.61
N LYS A 456 8.86 -0.50 -16.36
CA LYS A 456 10.11 -1.21 -16.04
C LYS A 456 10.04 -2.70 -16.35
N TYR A 457 8.91 -3.35 -16.13
CA TYR A 457 8.75 -4.76 -16.51
C TYR A 457 8.80 -4.95 -18.02
N ILE A 458 8.15 -4.05 -18.77
CA ILE A 458 8.21 -4.03 -20.23
C ILE A 458 9.65 -3.82 -20.74
N SER A 459 10.40 -2.89 -20.15
CA SER A 459 11.80 -2.64 -20.55
C SER A 459 12.72 -3.84 -20.29
N LEU A 460 12.36 -4.69 -19.33
CA LEU A 460 13.03 -5.95 -19.02
C LEU A 460 12.48 -7.15 -19.80
N ASN A 461 11.60 -6.94 -20.78
CA ASN A 461 10.91 -7.97 -21.55
C ASN A 461 10.11 -8.97 -20.66
N GLN A 462 9.58 -8.49 -19.54
CA GLN A 462 8.74 -9.27 -18.61
C GLN A 462 7.28 -8.84 -18.74
N VAL A 463 6.72 -9.02 -19.94
CA VAL A 463 5.37 -8.53 -20.31
C VAL A 463 4.27 -9.15 -19.44
N GLU A 464 4.38 -10.44 -19.11
CA GLU A 464 3.40 -11.12 -18.25
C GLU A 464 3.28 -10.47 -16.87
N LYS A 465 4.41 -10.10 -16.25
CA LYS A 465 4.38 -9.40 -14.95
C LYS A 465 3.73 -8.02 -15.05
N ALA A 466 3.96 -7.31 -16.15
CA ALA A 466 3.31 -6.03 -16.40
C ALA A 466 1.79 -6.19 -16.55
N ILE A 467 1.33 -7.24 -17.24
CA ILE A 467 -0.10 -7.55 -17.37
C ILE A 467 -0.71 -7.92 -16.02
N ASN A 468 -0.01 -8.71 -15.19
CA ASN A 468 -0.52 -9.07 -13.87
C ASN A 468 -0.72 -7.85 -12.95
N ILE A 469 0.14 -6.83 -13.07
CA ILE A 469 -0.08 -5.54 -12.40
C ILE A 469 -1.34 -4.86 -12.94
N LEU A 470 -1.48 -4.74 -14.27
CA LEU A 470 -2.67 -4.12 -14.88
C LEU A 470 -3.97 -4.82 -14.44
N LEU A 471 -3.99 -6.16 -14.42
CA LEU A 471 -5.13 -6.96 -13.97
C LEU A 471 -5.45 -6.76 -12.48
N SER A 472 -4.47 -6.29 -11.69
CA SER A 472 -4.63 -6.02 -10.26
C SER A 472 -5.07 -4.59 -9.95
N LEU A 473 -5.18 -3.73 -10.96
CA LEU A 473 -5.69 -2.38 -10.82
C LEU A 473 -7.21 -2.36 -11.00
N ASN A 474 -7.86 -1.45 -10.29
CA ASN A 474 -9.26 -1.17 -10.45
C ASN A 474 -9.46 -0.04 -11.48
N TRP A 475 -10.14 -0.33 -12.59
CA TRP A 475 -10.44 0.65 -13.64
C TRP A 475 -11.35 1.78 -13.14
N ASP A 476 -12.27 1.51 -12.20
CA ASP A 476 -13.17 2.53 -11.66
C ASP A 476 -12.43 3.58 -10.83
N THR A 477 -11.37 3.16 -10.12
CA THR A 477 -10.56 4.06 -9.28
C THR A 477 -9.39 4.68 -10.07
N TYR A 478 -8.78 3.92 -10.98
CA TYR A 478 -7.51 4.25 -11.63
C TYR A 478 -7.59 4.20 -13.18
N GLY A 479 -8.74 4.51 -13.77
CA GLY A 479 -8.99 4.36 -15.21
C GLY A 479 -7.93 4.96 -16.13
N ALA A 480 -7.54 6.21 -15.89
CA ALA A 480 -6.48 6.87 -16.66
C ALA A 480 -5.12 6.14 -16.58
N MET A 481 -4.72 5.64 -15.41
CA MET A 481 -3.48 4.88 -15.25
C MET A 481 -3.58 3.50 -15.93
N CYS A 482 -4.74 2.85 -15.85
CA CYS A 482 -4.99 1.55 -16.48
C CYS A 482 -4.88 1.67 -18.00
N LEU A 483 -5.52 2.68 -18.59
CA LEU A 483 -5.44 2.94 -20.02
C LEU A 483 -4.01 3.25 -20.48
N LEU A 484 -3.31 4.16 -19.80
CA LEU A 484 -1.91 4.48 -20.13
C LEU A 484 -1.03 3.23 -20.09
N SER A 485 -1.24 2.38 -19.09
CA SER A 485 -0.55 1.10 -18.92
C SER A 485 -0.88 0.13 -20.04
N LEU A 486 -2.16 -0.01 -20.41
CA LEU A 486 -2.63 -0.84 -21.52
C LEU A 486 -2.01 -0.39 -22.85
N HIS A 487 -2.00 0.92 -23.13
CA HIS A 487 -1.33 1.49 -24.30
C HIS A 487 0.17 1.17 -24.31
N ARG A 488 0.87 1.30 -23.18
CA ARG A 488 2.30 0.98 -23.08
C ARG A 488 2.55 -0.50 -23.39
N ILE A 489 1.75 -1.42 -22.84
CA ILE A 489 1.83 -2.86 -23.08
C ILE A 489 1.55 -3.16 -24.56
N ALA A 490 0.43 -2.68 -25.10
CA ALA A 490 0.02 -2.94 -26.48
C ALA A 490 1.04 -2.41 -27.50
N ASN A 491 1.51 -1.17 -27.34
CA ASN A 491 2.51 -0.58 -28.22
C ASN A 491 3.86 -1.33 -28.17
N TYR A 492 4.22 -1.92 -27.03
CA TYR A 492 5.40 -2.76 -26.94
C TYR A 492 5.23 -4.06 -27.72
N ILE A 493 4.09 -4.74 -27.54
CA ILE A 493 3.78 -6.01 -28.23
C ILE A 493 3.71 -5.79 -29.76
N PHE A 494 3.04 -4.73 -30.22
CA PHE A 494 2.89 -4.45 -31.66
C PHE A 494 4.21 -4.23 -32.40
N LYS A 495 5.27 -3.80 -31.70
CA LYS A 495 6.62 -3.61 -32.27
C LYS A 495 7.37 -4.93 -32.48
N GLN A 496 6.92 -6.01 -31.86
CA GLN A 496 7.59 -7.31 -31.91
C GLN A 496 6.94 -8.23 -32.96
N PRO A 497 7.64 -9.28 -33.45
CA PRO A 497 7.03 -10.25 -34.36
C PRO A 497 5.93 -11.04 -33.66
N LEU A 498 4.90 -11.46 -34.39
CA LEU A 498 3.80 -12.22 -33.80
C LEU A 498 4.27 -13.58 -33.30
N GLY A 499 3.88 -13.92 -32.08
CA GLY A 499 3.97 -15.26 -31.51
C GLY A 499 2.70 -15.58 -30.72
N THR A 500 2.37 -16.85 -30.57
CA THR A 500 1.18 -17.31 -29.85
C THR A 500 1.12 -16.78 -28.41
N GLU A 501 2.28 -16.70 -27.74
CA GLU A 501 2.42 -16.12 -26.40
C GLU A 501 2.04 -14.63 -26.37
N ARG A 502 2.49 -13.85 -27.37
CA ARG A 502 2.24 -12.41 -27.45
C ARG A 502 0.77 -12.09 -27.75
N GLU A 503 0.13 -12.93 -28.57
CA GLU A 503 -1.31 -12.86 -28.80
C GLU A 503 -2.06 -13.07 -27.48
N LEU A 504 -1.71 -14.11 -26.72
CA LEU A 504 -2.33 -14.40 -25.43
C LEU A 504 -2.09 -13.28 -24.40
N GLN A 505 -0.90 -12.70 -24.39
CA GLN A 505 -0.55 -11.57 -23.53
C GLN A 505 -1.43 -10.36 -23.85
N LEU A 506 -1.62 -10.02 -25.13
CA LEU A 506 -2.45 -8.89 -25.52
C LEU A 506 -3.94 -9.15 -25.27
N GLN A 507 -4.41 -10.39 -25.49
CA GLN A 507 -5.75 -10.81 -25.09
C GLN A 507 -5.98 -10.63 -23.58
N LYS A 508 -5.06 -11.11 -22.74
CA LYS A 508 -5.13 -10.93 -21.28
C LYS A 508 -5.16 -9.45 -20.89
N ALA A 509 -4.33 -8.61 -21.53
CA ALA A 509 -4.28 -7.18 -21.25
C ALA A 509 -5.60 -6.47 -21.62
N LEU A 510 -6.15 -6.73 -22.81
CA LEU A 510 -7.43 -6.18 -23.26
C LEU A 510 -8.61 -6.71 -22.43
N GLY A 511 -8.54 -7.98 -21.99
CA GLY A 511 -9.50 -8.59 -21.10
C GLY A 511 -9.68 -7.86 -19.78
N SER A 512 -8.67 -7.09 -19.32
CA SER A 512 -8.79 -6.28 -18.10
C SER A 512 -9.93 -5.26 -18.13
N PHE A 513 -10.33 -4.79 -19.33
CA PHE A 513 -11.43 -3.84 -19.53
C PHE A 513 -12.63 -4.47 -20.24
N LEU A 514 -12.40 -5.32 -21.24
CA LEU A 514 -13.48 -5.90 -22.05
C LEU A 514 -14.23 -7.03 -21.35
N VAL A 515 -13.54 -7.81 -20.52
CA VAL A 515 -14.14 -8.91 -19.74
C VAL A 515 -13.61 -8.82 -18.31
N PRO A 516 -13.99 -7.77 -17.58
CA PRO A 516 -13.50 -7.54 -16.23
C PRO A 516 -14.14 -8.56 -15.28
N VAL A 517 -13.39 -9.00 -14.26
CA VAL A 517 -13.88 -9.97 -13.25
C VAL A 517 -15.13 -9.44 -12.54
N LYS A 518 -15.17 -8.12 -12.32
CA LYS A 518 -16.32 -7.38 -11.82
C LYS A 518 -16.75 -6.38 -12.90
N PRO A 519 -18.05 -6.28 -13.23
CA PRO A 519 -18.54 -5.28 -14.18
C PRO A 519 -18.10 -3.87 -13.78
N LEU A 520 -17.63 -3.09 -14.76
CA LEU A 520 -17.22 -1.70 -14.56
C LEU A 520 -18.45 -0.81 -14.36
N CYS A 521 -18.26 0.37 -13.76
CA CYS A 521 -19.34 1.35 -13.75
C CYS A 521 -19.55 1.96 -15.15
N TYR A 522 -20.78 2.42 -15.40
CA TYR A 522 -21.17 2.99 -16.69
C TYR A 522 -20.30 4.19 -17.07
N GLU A 523 -19.91 5.01 -16.09
CA GLU A 523 -19.05 6.17 -16.32
C GLU A 523 -17.68 5.76 -16.87
N THR A 524 -17.06 4.73 -16.29
CA THR A 524 -15.75 4.20 -16.72
C THR A 524 -15.84 3.60 -18.13
N GLU A 525 -16.91 2.88 -18.44
CA GLU A 525 -17.12 2.29 -19.77
C GLU A 525 -17.23 3.37 -20.85
N VAL A 526 -17.98 4.43 -20.58
CA VAL A 526 -18.16 5.55 -21.52
C VAL A 526 -16.87 6.39 -21.67
N GLU A 527 -16.16 6.66 -20.58
CA GLU A 527 -14.97 7.51 -20.62
C GLU A 527 -13.79 6.88 -21.37
N PHE A 528 -13.55 5.58 -21.17
CA PHE A 528 -12.36 4.89 -21.70
C PHE A 528 -12.66 3.92 -22.86
N GLY A 529 -13.92 3.58 -23.10
CA GLY A 529 -14.33 2.54 -24.06
C GLY A 529 -13.82 2.76 -25.48
N ASP A 530 -13.96 3.98 -26.02
CA ASP A 530 -13.49 4.32 -27.37
C ASP A 530 -12.00 4.08 -27.54
N GLN A 531 -11.20 4.46 -26.54
CA GLN A 531 -9.74 4.33 -26.58
C GLN A 531 -9.30 2.87 -26.46
N VAL A 532 -10.02 2.05 -25.70
CA VAL A 532 -9.78 0.60 -25.64
C VAL A 532 -10.17 -0.06 -26.96
N ASN A 533 -11.29 0.35 -27.55
CA ASN A 533 -11.75 -0.14 -28.87
C ASN A 533 -10.71 0.14 -29.96
N ASP A 534 -10.07 1.31 -29.97
CA ASP A 534 -8.97 1.62 -30.89
C ASP A 534 -7.79 0.64 -30.75
N ILE A 535 -7.44 0.24 -29.53
CA ILE A 535 -6.37 -0.75 -29.29
C ILE A 535 -6.82 -2.14 -29.79
N THR A 536 -8.08 -2.50 -29.57
CA THR A 536 -8.67 -3.75 -30.04
C THR A 536 -8.70 -3.83 -31.58
N LEU A 537 -9.07 -2.75 -32.26
CA LEU A 537 -9.03 -2.63 -33.72
C LEU A 537 -7.60 -2.74 -34.25
N ARG A 538 -6.63 -2.10 -33.58
CA ARG A 538 -5.20 -2.28 -33.89
C ARG A 538 -4.75 -3.73 -33.73
N PHE A 539 -5.26 -4.43 -32.71
CA PHE A 539 -4.97 -5.84 -32.51
C PHE A 539 -5.54 -6.72 -33.63
N PHE A 540 -6.77 -6.45 -34.08
CA PHE A 540 -7.36 -7.13 -35.24
C PHE A 540 -6.48 -6.97 -36.50
N HIS A 541 -6.05 -5.74 -36.81
CA HIS A 541 -5.16 -5.49 -37.94
C HIS A 541 -3.79 -6.16 -37.77
N TYR A 542 -3.29 -6.24 -36.54
CA TYR A 542 -2.05 -6.95 -36.23
C TYR A 542 -2.19 -8.46 -36.48
N LEU A 543 -3.33 -9.09 -36.16
CA LEU A 543 -3.60 -10.50 -36.48
C LEU A 543 -3.68 -10.73 -37.99
N LEU A 544 -4.36 -9.84 -38.73
CA LEU A 544 -4.45 -9.91 -40.19
C LEU A 544 -3.08 -9.83 -40.87
N ARG A 545 -2.20 -8.93 -40.40
CA ARG A 545 -0.84 -8.77 -40.96
C ARG A 545 0.00 -10.04 -40.82
N ASN A 546 -0.23 -10.81 -39.76
CA ASN A 546 0.55 -11.99 -39.41
C ASN A 546 -0.15 -13.32 -39.77
N LYS A 547 -1.24 -13.27 -40.56
CA LYS A 547 -1.98 -14.43 -41.09
C LYS A 547 -2.69 -15.31 -40.03
N SER A 548 -2.97 -14.77 -38.85
CA SER A 548 -3.79 -15.43 -37.81
C SER A 548 -5.29 -15.26 -38.08
N TYR A 549 -5.80 -15.74 -39.22
CA TYR A 549 -7.17 -15.47 -39.69
C TYR A 549 -8.27 -16.03 -38.79
N ASN A 550 -8.11 -17.24 -38.25
CA ASN A 550 -9.10 -17.86 -37.35
C ASN A 550 -9.33 -17.01 -36.09
N LYS A 551 -8.24 -16.48 -35.51
CA LYS A 551 -8.31 -15.62 -34.32
C LYS A 551 -8.87 -14.24 -34.65
N ALA A 552 -8.50 -13.68 -35.81
CA ALA A 552 -9.08 -12.43 -36.30
C ALA A 552 -10.59 -12.58 -36.55
N PHE A 553 -11.03 -13.73 -37.07
CA PHE A 553 -12.44 -14.07 -37.24
C PHE A 553 -13.19 -14.11 -35.91
N SER A 554 -12.64 -14.80 -34.90
CA SER A 554 -13.23 -14.82 -33.55
C SER A 554 -13.30 -13.42 -32.93
N LEU A 555 -12.24 -12.61 -33.06
CA LEU A 555 -12.23 -11.24 -32.55
C LEU A 555 -13.27 -10.35 -33.27
N ALA A 556 -13.45 -10.53 -34.59
CA ALA A 556 -14.47 -9.81 -35.35
C ALA A 556 -15.90 -10.21 -34.95
N ILE A 557 -16.11 -11.47 -34.52
CA ILE A 557 -17.40 -11.89 -33.93
C ILE A 557 -17.66 -11.11 -32.65
N ASP A 558 -16.68 -11.02 -31.76
CA ASP A 558 -16.84 -10.37 -30.45
C ASP A 558 -17.04 -8.85 -30.58
N ILE A 559 -16.39 -8.19 -31.56
CA ILE A 559 -16.60 -6.76 -31.87
C ILE A 559 -17.94 -6.54 -32.60
N ASN A 560 -18.42 -7.56 -33.34
CA ASN A 560 -19.65 -7.54 -34.12
C ASN A 560 -19.73 -6.38 -35.16
N ASP A 561 -18.64 -6.13 -35.88
CA ASP A 561 -18.54 -5.10 -36.92
C ASP A 561 -18.40 -5.72 -38.32
N ALA A 562 -19.34 -5.37 -39.22
CA ALA A 562 -19.38 -5.84 -40.60
C ALA A 562 -18.14 -5.41 -41.42
N ASP A 563 -17.58 -4.23 -41.15
CA ASP A 563 -16.41 -3.71 -41.88
C ASP A 563 -15.15 -4.53 -41.61
N LEU A 564 -15.02 -5.10 -40.40
CA LEU A 564 -13.92 -5.98 -40.04
C LEU A 564 -14.01 -7.31 -40.79
N PHE A 565 -15.21 -7.88 -40.92
CA PHE A 565 -15.41 -9.10 -41.69
C PHE A 565 -15.13 -8.90 -43.19
N LEU A 566 -15.48 -7.74 -43.77
CA LEU A 566 -15.12 -7.41 -45.15
C LEU A 566 -13.60 -7.33 -45.35
N LYS A 567 -12.88 -6.65 -44.44
CA LYS A 567 -11.41 -6.59 -44.47
C LYS A 567 -10.76 -7.97 -44.32
N LEU A 568 -11.35 -8.83 -43.49
CA LEU A 568 -10.90 -10.23 -43.33
C LEU A 568 -11.13 -11.04 -44.61
N HIS A 569 -12.30 -10.91 -45.25
CA HIS A 569 -12.62 -11.55 -46.52
C HIS A 569 -11.60 -11.19 -47.61
N ASP A 570 -11.33 -9.89 -47.81
CA ASP A 570 -10.43 -9.43 -48.85
C ASP A 570 -9.01 -9.95 -48.65
N LYS A 571 -8.57 -9.99 -47.39
CA LYS A 571 -7.24 -10.48 -47.04
C LYS A 571 -7.13 -12.01 -47.16
N ALA A 572 -8.12 -12.77 -46.69
CA ALA A 572 -8.17 -14.23 -46.81
C ALA A 572 -8.23 -14.67 -48.28
N LYS A 573 -9.02 -13.96 -49.12
CA LYS A 573 -9.11 -14.19 -50.56
C LYS A 573 -7.78 -13.96 -51.27
N THR A 574 -7.05 -12.90 -50.90
CA THR A 574 -5.73 -12.58 -51.45
C THR A 574 -4.68 -13.64 -51.10
N ASP A 575 -4.76 -14.18 -49.88
CA ASP A 575 -3.82 -15.17 -49.37
C ASP A 575 -4.22 -16.63 -49.70
N GLY A 576 -5.36 -16.85 -50.38
CA GLY A 576 -5.78 -18.14 -50.94
C GLY A 576 -6.72 -18.98 -50.08
N ASP A 577 -7.19 -18.46 -48.94
CA ASP A 577 -8.12 -19.15 -48.03
C ASP A 577 -9.58 -18.84 -48.39
N VAL A 578 -10.12 -19.60 -49.35
CA VAL A 578 -11.45 -19.40 -49.94
C VAL A 578 -12.58 -19.81 -48.99
N GLU A 579 -12.33 -20.73 -48.06
CA GLU A 579 -13.34 -21.19 -47.10
C GLU A 579 -13.61 -20.12 -46.05
N LEU A 580 -12.56 -19.59 -45.42
CA LEU A 580 -12.67 -18.53 -44.43
C LEU A 580 -13.22 -17.23 -45.04
N ALA A 581 -12.85 -16.91 -46.28
CA ALA A 581 -13.42 -15.78 -47.00
C ALA A 581 -14.95 -15.92 -47.19
N LYS A 582 -15.44 -17.09 -47.60
CA LYS A 582 -16.88 -17.33 -47.74
C LYS A 582 -17.62 -17.24 -46.41
N GLU A 583 -17.03 -17.74 -45.32
CA GLU A 583 -17.62 -17.63 -43.99
C GLU A 583 -17.68 -16.19 -43.48
N ALA A 584 -16.63 -15.40 -43.70
CA ALA A 584 -16.62 -13.98 -43.37
C ALA A 584 -17.72 -13.21 -44.11
N LEU A 585 -17.89 -13.46 -45.41
CA LEU A 585 -18.94 -12.80 -46.21
C LEU A 585 -20.35 -13.18 -45.73
N LYS A 586 -20.58 -14.46 -45.39
CA LYS A 586 -21.86 -14.89 -44.79
C LYS A 586 -22.16 -14.15 -43.48
N LYS A 587 -21.15 -13.89 -42.66
CA LYS A 587 -21.32 -13.14 -41.40
C LYS A 587 -21.65 -11.67 -41.64
N VAL A 588 -21.04 -11.03 -42.65
CA VAL A 588 -21.42 -9.68 -43.09
C VAL A 588 -22.91 -9.61 -43.44
N ASP A 589 -23.40 -10.56 -44.24
CA ASP A 589 -24.81 -10.60 -44.63
C ASP A 589 -25.76 -10.78 -43.44
N VAL A 590 -25.36 -11.56 -42.44
CA VAL A 590 -26.14 -11.76 -41.21
C VAL A 590 -26.20 -10.46 -40.39
N ILE A 591 -25.08 -9.79 -40.18
CA ILE A 591 -25.03 -8.53 -39.40
C ILE A 591 -25.85 -7.45 -40.10
N ASN A 592 -25.67 -7.28 -41.42
CA ASN A 592 -26.41 -6.30 -42.20
C ASN A 592 -27.92 -6.55 -42.17
N ARG A 593 -28.37 -7.82 -42.22
CA ARG A 593 -29.80 -8.18 -42.09
C ARG A 593 -30.37 -7.82 -40.73
N ILE A 594 -29.65 -8.10 -39.65
CA ILE A 594 -30.06 -7.76 -38.28
C ILE A 594 -30.18 -6.23 -38.12
N CYS A 595 -29.24 -5.47 -38.69
CA CYS A 595 -29.29 -4.01 -38.69
C CYS A 595 -30.47 -3.45 -39.50
N THR A 596 -30.78 -4.03 -40.67
CA THR A 596 -31.94 -3.61 -41.46
C THR A 596 -33.27 -3.96 -40.79
N ASP A 597 -33.38 -5.15 -40.18
CA ASP A 597 -34.61 -5.57 -39.49
C ASP A 597 -34.89 -4.74 -38.22
N ARG A 598 -33.84 -4.32 -37.48
CA ARG A 598 -33.99 -3.40 -36.33
C ARG A 598 -34.39 -1.98 -36.74
N SER A 599 -33.87 -1.50 -37.87
CA SER A 599 -34.21 -0.17 -38.39
C SER A 599 -35.65 -0.03 -38.88
N ASP A 600 -36.34 -1.14 -39.16
CA ASP A 600 -37.75 -1.17 -39.54
C ASP A 600 -38.70 -1.25 -38.32
N SER A 601 -38.22 -1.68 -37.15
CA SER A 601 -38.99 -1.73 -35.90
C SER A 601 -38.88 -0.48 -35.00
N GLU A 602 -37.89 0.39 -35.19
CA GLU A 602 -37.63 1.58 -34.34
C GLU A 602 -37.92 2.93 -35.05
N ARG A 603 -38.92 2.97 -35.95
CA ARG A 603 -39.36 4.24 -36.57
C ARG A 603 -40.33 5.08 -35.74
N GLU A 604 -40.54 4.75 -34.47
CA GLU A 604 -41.12 5.66 -33.48
C GLU A 604 -40.15 5.85 -32.31
N TYR A 605 -39.71 7.10 -32.12
CA TYR A 605 -38.74 7.62 -31.13
C TYR A 605 -37.27 7.72 -31.57
N PHE A 606 -36.93 8.89 -32.12
CA PHE A 606 -35.55 9.36 -32.28
C PHE A 606 -34.96 9.78 -30.92
N GLY A 607 -33.76 9.29 -30.62
CA GLY A 607 -32.87 9.86 -29.62
C GLY A 607 -31.81 8.88 -29.16
N ILE A 608 -30.61 8.95 -29.74
CA ILE A 608 -29.32 8.52 -29.18
C ILE A 608 -29.39 7.25 -28.31
N VAL A 609 -29.28 6.07 -28.94
CA VAL A 609 -29.05 4.80 -28.24
C VAL A 609 -27.93 4.05 -28.99
N PHE A 610 -26.71 4.56 -28.88
CA PHE A 610 -25.55 3.68 -28.84
C PHE A 610 -25.29 3.47 -27.35
N LEU A 611 -25.14 2.21 -26.94
CA LEU A 611 -25.21 1.69 -25.55
C LEU A 611 -26.62 1.27 -25.15
N PHE A 612 -26.70 0.15 -24.46
CA PHE A 612 -27.86 -0.59 -23.97
C PHE A 612 -28.40 -1.68 -24.92
N ASP A 613 -28.46 -2.89 -24.36
CA ASP A 613 -29.05 -4.14 -24.88
C ASP A 613 -28.18 -5.13 -25.67
N VAL A 614 -26.88 -5.21 -25.39
CA VAL A 614 -26.11 -6.47 -25.58
C VAL A 614 -25.16 -6.74 -24.41
N GLN A 615 -25.71 -7.05 -23.24
CA GLN A 615 -25.20 -8.16 -22.42
C GLN A 615 -26.41 -9.09 -22.25
N PRO A 616 -26.42 -10.34 -22.76
CA PRO A 616 -25.31 -11.29 -22.79
C PRO A 616 -25.25 -12.11 -24.10
N ILE A 617 -24.33 -11.82 -25.02
CA ILE A 617 -24.08 -12.72 -26.16
C ILE A 617 -22.57 -12.92 -26.31
N LEU A 618 -22.07 -13.89 -25.54
CA LEU A 618 -20.87 -14.71 -25.77
C LEU A 618 -19.60 -14.00 -26.25
N PHE A 619 -18.73 -13.62 -25.31
CA PHE A 619 -17.34 -13.26 -25.57
C PHE A 619 -16.47 -14.52 -25.70
N ARG A 620 -16.64 -15.30 -26.78
CA ARG A 620 -15.91 -16.58 -26.92
C ARG A 620 -14.40 -16.41 -27.03
N PHE A 621 -13.90 -15.27 -27.51
CA PHE A 621 -12.45 -15.05 -27.68
C PHE A 621 -11.75 -14.76 -26.34
N PHE A 622 -12.45 -14.14 -25.40
CA PHE A 622 -11.90 -13.78 -24.08
C PHE A 622 -12.37 -14.74 -22.96
N GLU A 623 -13.47 -15.48 -23.12
CA GLU A 623 -14.00 -16.43 -22.12
C GLU A 623 -13.03 -17.58 -21.78
N SER A 624 -12.11 -17.95 -22.67
CA SER A 624 -11.10 -19.00 -22.37
C SER A 624 -10.04 -18.56 -21.34
N LEU A 625 -10.13 -17.33 -20.80
CA LEU A 625 -9.16 -16.77 -19.85
C LEU A 625 -9.62 -16.83 -18.38
N CYS A 626 -10.88 -17.17 -18.11
CA CYS A 626 -11.46 -17.15 -16.75
C CYS A 626 -11.18 -18.41 -15.91
N GLU A 627 -10.43 -19.39 -16.41
CA GLU A 627 -10.01 -20.59 -15.67
C GLU A 627 -8.52 -20.55 -15.26
N VAL A 628 -8.06 -19.52 -14.53
CA VAL A 628 -6.81 -19.59 -13.72
C VAL A 628 -6.89 -18.71 -12.48
#